data_AF-A0A3Q0F401-F1
#
_entry.id   AF-A0A3Q0F401-F1
#
_cell.length_a   1.000
_cell.length_b   1.000
_cell.length_c   1.000
_cell.angle_alpha   90.00
_cell.angle_beta   90.00
_cell.angle_gamma   90.00
#
_symmetry.space_group_name_H-M   'P 1'
#
loop_
_entity.id
_entity.type
_entity.pdbx_description
1 polymer ?
#
loop_
_entity_poly.entity_id
_entity_poly.type
_entity_poly.pdbx_seq_one_letter_code
_entity_poly.pdbx_strand_id
1 'polypeptide(L)'
;MAFPNQSMSSVSPERKMGRGKIEIKRIENTTSRQVTFCKRRNGLLKKAYELSVLCDAEVALIVFSNRGRLYEYANNSVKASIERYKKASSDSSNGGSASEANAQFYQQEAAKLRVQISNLQNHNRQMMGEALSDMDAKDLKNLETKLEKGISRIRSKKNELLFAEIEYMQKRETDLHNNNQLLRAKMAERERSEHNVNVLSGSTSYESMQSQFDSRGFFQVTGLQPNNNQYAGQDHMSLQFV
;
A
#
# COMPACT_ATOMS: atom_id res chain seq x y z
N MET A 1 82.36 -45.81 7.74
CA MET A 1 81.03 -45.45 7.21
C MET A 1 80.49 -44.32 8.05
N ALA A 2 80.20 -43.19 7.43
CA ALA A 2 79.65 -42.01 8.10
C ALA A 2 78.13 -42.16 8.28
N PHE A 3 77.61 -41.77 9.44
CA PHE A 3 76.27 -41.25 9.61
C PHE A 3 76.32 -40.11 10.64
N PRO A 4 75.83 -38.90 10.30
CA PRO A 4 75.93 -37.74 11.18
C PRO A 4 74.82 -37.73 12.24
N ASN A 5 75.21 -37.29 13.43
CA ASN A 5 74.42 -37.12 14.64
C ASN A 5 73.38 -35.99 14.45
N GLN A 6 72.09 -36.32 14.44
CA GLN A 6 71.01 -35.32 14.50
C GLN A 6 70.94 -34.75 15.93
N SER A 7 71.47 -33.54 16.09
CA SER A 7 71.29 -32.77 17.32
C SER A 7 69.85 -32.27 17.41
N MET A 8 69.16 -32.71 18.45
CA MET A 8 67.91 -32.13 18.93
C MET A 8 68.16 -30.68 19.35
N SER A 9 67.74 -29.73 18.51
CA SER A 9 67.62 -28.33 18.92
C SER A 9 66.32 -28.14 19.69
N SER A 10 66.48 -27.97 21.00
CA SER A 10 65.47 -27.55 21.96
C SER A 10 64.69 -26.32 21.46
N VAL A 11 63.42 -26.52 21.11
CA VAL A 11 62.48 -25.42 20.84
C VAL A 11 62.22 -24.69 22.16
N SER A 12 62.79 -23.49 22.29
CA SER A 12 62.51 -22.58 23.40
C SER A 12 61.07 -22.07 23.30
N PRO A 13 60.30 -21.97 24.39
CA PRO A 13 58.94 -21.44 24.34
C PRO A 13 59.00 -19.94 24.05
N GLU A 14 58.42 -19.52 22.92
CA GLU A 14 58.26 -18.11 22.58
C GLU A 14 57.51 -17.39 23.70
N ARG A 15 58.23 -16.51 24.41
CA ARG A 15 57.63 -15.54 25.33
C ARG A 15 56.63 -14.71 24.53
N LYS A 16 55.33 -14.80 24.85
CA LYS A 16 54.30 -13.91 24.30
C LYS A 16 54.78 -12.46 24.43
N MET A 17 55.03 -11.81 23.30
CA MET A 17 55.41 -10.40 23.27
C MET A 17 54.35 -9.58 24.03
N GLY A 18 54.80 -8.61 24.83
CA GLY A 18 53.91 -7.71 25.56
C GLY A 18 53.10 -6.79 24.63
N ARG A 19 52.45 -5.79 25.20
CA ARG A 19 51.70 -4.78 24.43
C ARG A 19 52.65 -3.95 23.57
N GLY A 20 52.69 -4.22 22.26
CA GLY A 20 53.44 -3.41 21.29
C GLY A 20 52.86 -2.00 21.12
N LYS A 21 53.74 -1.00 20.96
CA LYS A 21 53.36 0.37 20.61
C LYS A 21 52.87 0.39 19.16
N ILE A 22 51.77 1.11 18.88
CA ILE A 22 51.22 1.31 17.53
C ILE A 22 51.06 2.80 17.24
N GLU A 23 51.14 3.19 15.98
CA GLU A 23 50.89 4.56 15.52
C GLU A 23 49.40 4.94 15.65
N ILE A 24 49.11 6.23 15.92
CA ILE A 24 47.74 6.76 15.96
C ILE A 24 47.30 7.13 14.54
N LYS A 25 46.98 6.10 13.75
CA LYS A 25 46.36 6.19 12.42
C LYS A 25 45.39 5.03 12.22
N ARG A 26 44.63 5.05 11.12
CA ARG A 26 43.73 3.94 10.76
C ARG A 26 44.55 2.65 10.59
N ILE A 27 44.11 1.56 11.24
CA ILE A 27 44.72 0.23 11.06
C ILE A 27 44.18 -0.34 9.75
N GLU A 28 45.05 -0.56 8.76
CA GLU A 28 44.60 -1.02 7.43
C GLU A 28 44.15 -2.49 7.42
N ASN A 29 44.91 -3.35 8.09
CA ASN A 29 44.56 -4.77 8.21
C ASN A 29 43.21 -4.94 8.93
N THR A 30 42.24 -5.56 8.26
CA THR A 30 40.86 -5.73 8.72
C THR A 30 40.77 -6.55 10.01
N THR A 31 41.50 -7.66 10.12
CA THR A 31 41.52 -8.54 11.29
C THR A 31 42.12 -7.82 12.50
N SER A 32 43.29 -7.20 12.35
CA SER A 32 43.93 -6.43 13.41
C SER A 32 43.07 -5.24 13.85
N ARG A 33 42.40 -4.57 12.90
CA ARG A 33 41.45 -3.48 13.18
C ARG A 33 40.25 -3.98 13.99
N GLN A 34 39.68 -5.12 13.64
CA GLN A 34 38.53 -5.71 14.35
C GLN A 34 38.90 -6.11 15.78
N VAL A 35 40.02 -6.81 15.96
CA VAL A 35 40.50 -7.21 17.30
C VAL A 35 40.80 -5.97 18.16
N THR A 36 41.44 -4.95 17.56
CA THR A 36 41.74 -3.70 18.25
C THR A 36 40.47 -2.93 18.62
N PHE A 37 39.49 -2.86 17.71
CA PHE A 37 38.18 -2.27 17.99
C PHE A 37 37.52 -2.94 19.19
N CYS A 38 37.43 -4.28 19.20
CA CYS A 38 36.84 -5.01 20.33
C CYS A 38 37.54 -4.70 21.65
N LYS A 39 38.88 -4.69 21.67
CA LYS A 39 39.66 -4.40 22.88
C LYS A 39 39.51 -2.95 23.33
N ARG A 40 39.66 -1.97 22.42
CA ARG A 40 39.59 -0.54 22.75
C ARG A 40 38.18 -0.11 23.13
N ARG A 41 37.15 -0.57 22.43
CA ARG A 41 35.75 -0.33 22.77
C ARG A 41 35.45 -0.82 24.19
N ASN A 42 35.83 -2.06 24.52
CA ASN A 42 35.62 -2.59 25.88
C ASN A 42 36.42 -1.82 26.94
N GLY A 43 37.67 -1.43 26.63
CA GLY A 43 38.46 -0.58 27.52
C GLY A 43 37.83 0.79 27.75
N LEU A 44 37.30 1.42 26.70
CA LEU A 44 36.63 2.71 26.78
C LEU A 44 35.32 2.63 27.58
N LEU A 45 34.51 1.58 27.35
CA LEU A 45 33.30 1.32 28.13
C LEU A 45 33.61 1.17 29.63
N LYS A 46 34.67 0.43 29.97
CA LYS A 46 35.12 0.30 31.36
C LYS A 46 35.53 1.65 31.96
N LYS A 47 36.24 2.49 31.20
CA LYS A 47 36.63 3.83 31.66
C LYS A 47 35.44 4.77 31.84
N ALA A 48 34.47 4.73 30.94
CA ALA A 48 33.23 5.49 31.09
C ALA A 48 32.45 5.06 32.35
N TYR A 49 32.37 3.75 32.60
CA TYR A 49 31.78 3.21 33.82
C TYR A 49 32.52 3.66 35.09
N GLU A 50 33.85 3.47 35.14
CA GLU A 50 34.68 3.91 36.27
C GLU A 50 34.49 5.39 36.58
N LEU A 51 34.51 6.26 35.55
CA LEU A 51 34.31 7.70 35.72
C LEU A 51 32.92 8.02 36.30
N SER A 52 31.88 7.39 35.77
CA SER A 52 30.51 7.63 36.23
C SER A 52 30.31 7.25 37.70
N VAL A 53 30.93 6.15 38.15
CA VAL A 53 30.78 5.64 39.52
C VAL A 53 31.69 6.40 40.48
N LEU A 54 32.96 6.62 40.13
CA LEU A 54 33.93 7.23 41.04
C LEU A 54 33.66 8.72 41.28
N CYS A 55 33.09 9.41 40.30
CA CYS A 55 32.88 10.84 40.36
C CYS A 55 31.40 11.24 40.40
N ASP A 56 30.48 10.27 40.49
CA ASP A 56 29.02 10.49 40.37
C ASP A 56 28.65 11.37 39.16
N ALA A 57 29.37 11.16 38.05
CA ALA A 57 29.24 11.95 36.85
C ALA A 57 28.23 11.29 35.89
N GLU A 58 27.36 12.09 35.29
CA GLU A 58 26.54 11.62 34.17
C GLU A 58 27.42 11.42 32.92
N VAL A 59 27.50 10.17 32.48
CA VAL A 59 28.34 9.77 31.34
C VAL A 59 27.51 8.92 30.40
N ALA A 60 27.50 9.29 29.11
CA ALA A 60 26.97 8.49 28.02
C ALA A 60 28.05 8.30 26.95
N LEU A 61 28.17 7.07 26.43
CA LEU A 61 29.10 6.69 25.37
C LEU A 61 28.35 5.92 24.30
N ILE A 62 28.52 6.32 23.04
CA ILE A 62 27.91 5.69 21.86
C ILE A 62 29.01 5.36 20.86
N VAL A 63 29.09 4.10 20.41
CA VAL A 63 30.09 3.64 19.44
C VAL A 63 29.41 2.81 18.36
N PHE A 64 29.50 3.25 17.11
CA PHE A 64 29.09 2.46 15.95
C PHE A 64 30.29 1.74 15.34
N SER A 65 30.15 0.45 15.06
CA SER A 65 31.14 -0.24 14.22
C SER A 65 31.01 0.20 12.77
N ASN A 66 32.03 -0.10 11.97
CA ASN A 66 31.98 0.08 10.52
C ASN A 66 30.88 -0.75 9.82
N ARG A 67 30.28 -1.73 10.52
CA ARG A 67 29.14 -2.52 10.05
C ARG A 67 27.80 -1.99 10.59
N GLY A 68 27.78 -0.82 11.23
CA GLY A 68 26.58 -0.22 11.80
C GLY A 68 26.11 -0.83 13.12
N ARG A 69 26.89 -1.72 13.76
CA ARG A 69 26.50 -2.27 15.07
C ARG A 69 26.70 -1.23 16.16
N LEU A 70 25.64 -0.94 16.92
CA LEU A 70 25.63 -0.05 18.07
C LEU A 70 26.22 -0.73 19.31
N TYR A 71 27.10 -0.02 20.00
CA TYR A 71 27.56 -0.36 21.34
C TYR A 71 27.48 0.90 22.19
N GLU A 72 26.81 0.82 23.34
CA GLU A 72 26.55 1.99 24.17
C GLU A 72 26.71 1.70 25.66
N TYR A 73 26.89 2.77 26.42
CA TYR A 73 26.87 2.79 27.87
C TYR A 73 26.28 4.12 28.34
N ALA A 74 25.40 4.08 29.32
CA ALA A 74 24.95 5.24 30.07
C ALA A 74 24.65 4.80 31.52
N ASN A 75 24.91 5.67 32.49
CA ASN A 75 24.52 5.43 33.89
C ASN A 75 23.01 5.60 34.11
N ASN A 76 22.34 6.41 33.27
CA ASN A 76 20.88 6.54 33.24
C ASN A 76 20.33 6.06 31.89
N SER A 77 20.03 6.97 30.96
CA SER A 77 19.54 6.66 29.62
C SER A 77 20.29 7.49 28.60
N VAL A 78 20.76 6.85 27.54
CA VAL A 78 21.39 7.54 26.39
C VAL A 78 20.47 8.63 25.85
N LYS A 79 19.16 8.36 25.77
CA LYS A 79 18.16 9.33 25.32
C LYS A 79 18.11 10.54 26.26
N ALA A 80 18.04 10.31 27.58
CA ALA A 80 17.99 11.38 28.58
C ALA A 80 19.26 12.24 28.56
N SER A 81 20.44 11.63 28.43
CA SER A 81 21.71 12.37 28.34
C SER A 81 21.82 13.18 27.05
N ILE A 82 21.32 12.66 25.92
CA ILE A 82 21.23 13.42 24.65
C ILE A 82 20.26 14.60 24.80
N GLU A 83 19.10 14.40 25.43
CA GLU A 83 18.13 15.47 25.67
C GLU A 83 18.71 16.57 26.57
N ARG A 84 19.41 16.20 27.65
CA ARG A 84 20.12 17.14 28.52
C ARG A 84 21.20 17.91 27.76
N TYR A 85 21.98 17.22 26.93
CA TYR A 85 22.99 17.86 26.08
C TYR A 85 22.37 18.87 25.11
N LYS A 86 21.25 18.51 24.47
CA LYS A 86 20.52 19.41 23.57
C LYS A 86 20.05 20.66 24.30
N LYS A 87 19.45 20.51 25.48
CA LYS A 87 19.00 21.62 26.32
C LYS A 87 20.16 22.53 26.77
N ALA A 88 21.26 21.94 27.23
CA ALA A 88 22.44 22.71 27.63
C ALA A 88 23.11 23.43 26.44
N SER A 89 23.06 22.85 25.24
CA SER A 89 23.60 23.46 24.01
C SER A 89 22.71 24.57 23.46
N SER A 90 21.38 24.45 23.60
CA SER A 90 20.44 25.51 23.21
C SER A 90 20.51 26.73 24.12
N ASP A 91 20.76 26.53 25.43
CA ASP A 91 20.85 27.62 26.40
C ASP A 91 22.16 28.43 26.27
N SER A 92 23.17 27.89 25.58
CA SER A 92 24.52 28.48 25.48
C SER A 92 24.85 29.10 24.12
N SER A 93 24.03 28.93 23.08
CA SER A 93 24.23 29.63 21.80
C SER A 93 22.98 29.70 20.94
N ASN A 94 22.75 30.90 20.39
CA ASN A 94 21.64 31.30 19.52
C ASN A 94 21.70 30.67 18.11
N GLY A 95 21.97 29.37 18.01
CA GLY A 95 22.17 28.67 16.74
C GLY A 95 21.51 27.29 16.76
N GLY A 96 20.25 27.23 16.31
CA GLY A 96 19.53 25.97 16.13
C GLY A 96 20.35 25.02 15.25
N SER A 97 20.52 23.79 15.73
CA SER A 97 21.26 22.75 14.99
C SER A 97 20.58 22.49 13.64
N ALA A 98 21.32 22.12 12.59
CA ALA A 98 20.74 21.72 11.30
C ALA A 98 19.68 20.59 11.44
N SER A 99 19.81 19.75 12.47
CA SER A 99 18.80 18.73 12.80
C SER A 99 17.52 19.31 13.36
N GLU A 100 17.57 20.42 14.10
CA GLU A 100 16.40 21.09 14.66
C GLU A 100 15.68 21.90 13.57
N ALA A 101 16.44 22.55 12.69
CA ALA A 101 15.89 23.21 11.50
C ALA A 101 15.14 22.22 10.60
N ASN A 102 15.69 21.03 10.36
CA ASN A 102 15.01 19.98 9.59
C ASN A 102 13.76 19.46 10.29
N ALA A 103 13.80 19.23 11.61
CA ALA A 103 12.63 18.77 12.36
C ALA A 103 11.50 19.82 12.34
N GLN A 104 11.83 21.10 12.52
CA GLN A 104 10.88 22.19 12.44
C GLN A 104 10.29 22.34 11.03
N PHE A 105 11.11 22.20 9.99
CA PHE A 105 10.64 22.22 8.60
C PHE A 105 9.59 21.14 8.34
N TYR A 106 9.87 19.88 8.69
CA TYR A 106 8.90 18.80 8.52
C TYR A 106 7.65 18.97 9.38
N GLN A 107 7.77 19.55 10.57
CA GLN A 107 6.62 19.86 11.42
C GLN A 107 5.71 20.93 10.78
N GLN A 108 6.30 21.97 10.17
CA GLN A 108 5.55 22.99 9.44
C GLN A 108 4.87 22.42 8.19
N GLU A 109 5.57 21.61 7.41
CA GLU A 109 4.99 20.93 6.23
C GLU A 109 3.83 20.01 6.64
N ALA A 110 4.00 19.23 7.70
CA ALA A 110 2.93 18.39 8.23
C ALA A 110 1.72 19.23 8.71
N ALA A 111 1.96 20.40 9.30
CA ALA A 111 0.88 21.31 9.70
C ALA A 111 0.12 21.88 8.49
N LYS A 112 0.84 22.29 7.43
CA LYS A 112 0.22 22.74 6.17
C LYS A 112 -0.65 21.65 5.55
N LEU A 113 -0.14 20.42 5.50
CA LEU A 113 -0.90 19.28 4.96
C LEU A 113 -2.15 18.99 5.78
N ARG A 114 -2.07 19.05 7.13
CA ARG A 114 -3.26 18.89 7.99
C ARG A 114 -4.34 19.94 7.70
N VAL A 115 -3.95 21.19 7.50
CA VAL A 115 -4.89 22.27 7.12
C VAL A 115 -5.50 22.00 5.75
N GLN A 116 -4.70 21.58 4.75
CA GLN A 116 -5.22 21.23 3.43
C GLN A 116 -6.23 20.08 3.49
N ILE A 117 -5.94 19.03 4.26
CA ILE A 117 -6.85 17.90 4.47
C ILE A 117 -8.16 18.39 5.11
N SER A 118 -8.07 19.20 6.17
CA SER A 118 -9.25 19.77 6.82
C SER A 118 -10.09 20.60 5.85
N ASN A 119 -9.46 21.43 5.02
CA ASN A 119 -10.16 22.24 4.03
C ASN A 119 -10.85 21.38 2.97
N LEU A 120 -10.19 20.34 2.46
CA LEU A 120 -10.78 19.40 1.50
C LEU A 120 -11.95 18.63 2.10
N GLN A 121 -11.83 18.18 3.35
CA GLN A 121 -12.90 17.51 4.06
C GLN A 121 -14.10 18.43 4.28
N ASN A 122 -13.87 19.67 4.71
CA ASN A 122 -14.94 20.67 4.84
C ASN A 122 -15.62 20.93 3.50
N HIS A 123 -14.85 21.09 2.42
CA HIS A 123 -15.40 21.31 1.09
C HIS A 123 -16.25 20.13 0.61
N ASN A 124 -15.83 18.90 0.91
CA ASN A 124 -16.61 17.71 0.59
C ASN A 124 -17.94 17.68 1.35
N ARG A 125 -17.92 17.95 2.67
CA ARG A 125 -19.15 18.08 3.48
C ARG A 125 -20.10 19.14 2.91
N GLN A 126 -19.58 20.30 2.54
CA GLN A 126 -20.37 21.36 1.89
C GLN A 126 -20.99 20.91 0.57
N MET A 127 -20.21 20.23 -0.30
CA MET A 127 -20.72 19.65 -1.54
C MET A 127 -21.83 18.62 -1.31
N MET A 128 -21.84 17.95 -0.16
CA MET A 128 -22.87 17.00 0.28
C MET A 128 -24.06 17.67 0.98
N GLY A 129 -24.07 19.00 1.13
CA GLY A 129 -25.14 19.75 1.77
C GLY A 129 -25.02 19.87 3.29
N GLU A 130 -23.87 19.50 3.87
CA GLU A 130 -23.60 19.60 5.30
C GLU A 130 -22.79 20.85 5.65
N ALA A 131 -22.86 21.30 6.91
CA ALA A 131 -22.06 22.41 7.44
C ALA A 131 -22.13 23.72 6.59
N LEU A 132 -23.34 24.07 6.12
CA LEU A 132 -23.59 25.26 5.30
C LEU A 132 -23.91 26.52 6.13
N SER A 133 -24.12 26.39 7.45
CA SER A 133 -24.56 27.49 8.33
C SER A 133 -23.62 28.68 8.34
N ASP A 134 -22.32 28.42 8.19
CA ASP A 134 -21.27 29.43 8.32
C ASP A 134 -20.85 29.99 6.95
N MET A 135 -21.51 29.58 5.87
CA MET A 135 -21.24 30.08 4.52
C MET A 135 -22.00 31.37 4.26
N ASP A 136 -21.35 32.32 3.61
CA ASP A 136 -22.02 33.52 3.14
C ASP A 136 -22.90 33.22 1.90
N ALA A 137 -23.81 34.14 1.58
CA ALA A 137 -24.74 33.95 0.46
C ALA A 137 -24.03 33.85 -0.90
N LYS A 138 -22.85 34.46 -1.05
CA LYS A 138 -22.08 34.44 -2.29
C LYS A 138 -21.46 33.07 -2.51
N ASP A 139 -20.86 32.51 -1.47
CA ASP A 139 -20.24 31.20 -1.49
C ASP A 139 -21.27 30.08 -1.62
N LEU A 140 -22.44 30.24 -1.01
CA LEU A 140 -23.56 29.32 -1.19
C LEU A 140 -24.06 29.30 -2.64
N LYS A 141 -24.22 30.48 -3.27
CA LYS A 141 -24.57 30.58 -4.69
C LYS A 141 -23.50 29.98 -5.61
N ASN A 142 -22.23 30.17 -5.28
CA ASN A 142 -21.13 29.55 -6.01
C ASN A 142 -21.15 28.02 -5.92
N LEU A 143 -21.45 27.50 -4.73
CA LEU A 143 -21.58 26.06 -4.47
C LEU A 143 -22.76 25.46 -5.27
N GLU A 144 -23.92 26.09 -5.21
CA GLU A 144 -25.11 25.72 -5.99
C GLU A 144 -24.80 25.66 -7.49
N THR A 145 -24.17 26.72 -8.03
CA THR A 145 -23.79 26.79 -9.45
C THR A 145 -22.83 25.65 -9.84
N LYS A 146 -21.90 25.28 -8.96
CA LYS A 146 -20.96 24.17 -9.20
C LYS A 146 -21.69 22.83 -9.22
N LEU A 147 -22.58 22.59 -8.27
CA LEU A 147 -23.39 21.37 -8.16
C LEU A 147 -24.32 21.23 -9.37
N GLU A 148 -25.00 22.30 -9.77
CA GLU A 148 -25.90 22.29 -10.91
C GLU A 148 -25.18 21.94 -12.22
N LYS A 149 -23.99 22.52 -12.45
CA LYS A 149 -23.13 22.17 -13.58
C LYS A 149 -22.67 20.70 -13.53
N GLY A 150 -22.31 20.21 -12.35
CA GLY A 150 -21.91 18.81 -12.15
C GLY A 150 -23.04 17.83 -12.48
N ILE A 151 -24.24 18.08 -11.93
CA ILE A 151 -25.44 17.27 -12.17
C ILE A 151 -25.84 17.29 -13.64
N SER A 152 -25.80 18.46 -14.27
CA SER A 152 -26.08 18.61 -15.71
C SER A 152 -25.15 17.74 -16.58
N ARG A 153 -23.84 17.76 -16.31
CA ARG A 153 -22.86 16.91 -17.00
C ARG A 153 -23.11 15.42 -16.80
N ILE A 154 -23.37 15.00 -15.55
CA ILE A 154 -23.68 13.59 -15.23
C ILE A 154 -24.93 13.15 -15.97
N ARG A 155 -26.00 13.95 -15.95
CA ARG A 155 -27.26 13.65 -16.64
C ARG A 155 -27.06 13.55 -18.14
N SER A 156 -26.33 14.48 -18.74
CA SER A 156 -26.01 14.45 -20.17
C SER A 156 -25.27 13.16 -20.54
N LYS A 157 -24.24 12.78 -19.76
CA LYS A 157 -23.47 11.56 -20.02
C LYS A 157 -24.31 10.30 -19.83
N LYS A 158 -25.16 10.26 -18.81
CA LYS A 158 -26.08 9.15 -18.57
C LYS A 158 -27.07 8.99 -19.73
N ASN A 159 -27.60 10.09 -20.25
CA ASN A 159 -28.50 10.06 -21.40
C ASN A 159 -27.78 9.57 -22.66
N GLU A 160 -26.57 10.06 -22.94
CA GLU A 160 -25.73 9.60 -24.06
C GLU A 160 -25.53 8.08 -24.02
N LEU A 161 -25.14 7.54 -22.87
CA LEU A 161 -24.95 6.09 -22.70
C LEU A 161 -26.25 5.31 -22.84
N LEU A 162 -27.36 5.84 -22.31
CA LEU A 162 -28.67 5.19 -22.42
C LEU A 162 -29.14 5.13 -23.87
N PHE A 163 -28.95 6.19 -24.65
CA PHE A 163 -29.29 6.19 -26.08
C PHE A 163 -28.45 5.20 -26.87
N ALA A 164 -27.14 5.12 -26.59
CA ALA A 164 -26.27 4.13 -27.22
C ALA A 164 -26.72 2.69 -26.91
N GLU A 165 -27.14 2.42 -25.67
CA GLU A 165 -27.65 1.09 -25.28
C GLU A 165 -28.97 0.76 -25.97
N ILE A 166 -29.90 1.72 -26.08
CA ILE A 166 -31.17 1.54 -26.80
C ILE A 166 -30.90 1.22 -28.28
N GLU A 167 -30.02 1.96 -28.94
CA GLU A 167 -29.66 1.74 -30.34
C GLU A 167 -29.05 0.34 -30.54
N TYR A 168 -28.15 -0.07 -29.64
CA TYR A 168 -27.55 -1.40 -29.66
C TYR A 168 -28.60 -2.51 -29.50
N MET A 169 -29.53 -2.36 -28.56
CA MET A 169 -30.62 -3.33 -28.33
C MET A 169 -31.57 -3.43 -29.53
N GLN A 170 -31.96 -2.30 -30.14
CA GLN A 170 -32.83 -2.28 -31.32
C GLN A 170 -32.18 -2.96 -32.54
N LYS A 171 -30.88 -2.72 -32.76
CA LYS A 171 -30.12 -3.39 -33.82
C LYS A 171 -30.08 -4.90 -33.58
N ARG A 172 -29.80 -5.32 -32.34
CA ARG A 172 -29.78 -6.73 -31.97
C ARG A 172 -31.14 -7.41 -32.13
N GLU A 173 -32.23 -6.73 -31.78
CA GLU A 173 -33.60 -7.22 -32.01
C GLU A 173 -33.84 -7.46 -33.50
N THR A 174 -33.47 -6.49 -34.34
CA THR A 174 -33.61 -6.60 -35.80
C THR A 174 -32.81 -7.77 -36.37
N ASP A 175 -31.56 -7.94 -35.95
CA ASP A 175 -30.71 -9.04 -36.39
C ASP A 175 -31.27 -10.41 -35.97
N LEU A 176 -31.77 -10.52 -34.73
CA LEU A 176 -32.42 -11.73 -34.24
C LEU A 176 -33.74 -12.02 -34.97
N HIS A 177 -34.52 -11.00 -35.29
CA HIS A 177 -35.75 -11.14 -36.07
C HIS A 177 -35.45 -11.67 -37.48
N ASN A 178 -34.46 -11.09 -38.15
CA ASN A 178 -34.01 -11.52 -39.48
C ASN A 178 -33.50 -12.97 -39.46
N ASN A 179 -32.68 -13.33 -38.49
CA ASN A 179 -32.17 -14.70 -38.33
C ASN A 179 -33.31 -15.70 -38.08
N ASN A 180 -34.28 -15.36 -37.22
CA ASN A 180 -35.45 -16.21 -36.98
C ASN A 180 -36.31 -16.39 -38.24
N GLN A 181 -36.49 -15.33 -39.03
CA GLN A 181 -37.23 -15.41 -40.28
C GLN A 181 -36.54 -16.35 -41.29
N LEU A 182 -35.21 -16.25 -41.42
CA LEU A 182 -34.41 -17.14 -42.25
C LEU A 182 -34.49 -18.60 -41.79
N LEU A 183 -34.42 -18.85 -40.47
CA LEU A 183 -34.54 -20.20 -39.91
C LEU A 183 -35.92 -20.80 -40.18
N ARG A 184 -36.99 -20.02 -40.01
CA ARG A 184 -38.36 -20.46 -40.35
C ARG A 184 -38.51 -20.82 -41.83
N ALA A 185 -37.91 -20.02 -42.73
CA ALA A 185 -37.90 -20.33 -44.16
C ALA A 185 -37.17 -21.66 -44.46
N LYS A 186 -36.00 -21.87 -43.85
CA LYS A 186 -35.23 -23.13 -43.98
C LYS A 186 -35.98 -24.34 -43.43
N MET A 187 -36.68 -24.19 -42.30
CA MET A 187 -37.51 -25.26 -41.73
C MET A 187 -38.64 -25.65 -42.69
N ALA A 188 -39.36 -24.67 -43.24
CA ALA A 188 -40.43 -24.93 -44.21
C ALA A 188 -39.92 -25.60 -45.50
N GLU A 189 -38.72 -25.22 -45.98
CA GLU A 189 -38.08 -25.87 -47.12
C GLU A 189 -37.68 -27.32 -46.82
N ARG A 190 -37.14 -27.59 -45.62
CA ARG A 190 -36.81 -28.94 -45.17
C ARG A 190 -38.05 -29.81 -45.04
N GLU A 191 -39.12 -29.31 -44.43
CA GLU A 191 -40.39 -30.02 -44.30
C GLU A 191 -40.99 -30.39 -45.67
N ARG A 192 -40.95 -29.47 -46.64
CA ARG A 192 -41.37 -29.77 -48.03
C ARG A 192 -40.49 -30.84 -48.67
N SER A 193 -39.19 -30.79 -48.43
CA SER A 193 -38.24 -31.76 -48.98
C SER A 193 -38.47 -33.15 -48.38
N GLU A 194 -38.69 -33.25 -47.07
CA GLU A 194 -39.03 -34.51 -46.38
C GLU A 194 -40.39 -35.06 -46.83
N HIS A 195 -41.39 -34.21 -47.03
CA HIS A 195 -42.70 -34.63 -47.55
C HIS A 195 -42.59 -35.17 -48.99
N ASN A 196 -41.79 -34.53 -49.84
CA ASN A 196 -41.59 -34.98 -51.23
C ASN A 196 -40.83 -36.33 -51.30
N VAL A 197 -39.90 -36.58 -50.37
CA VAL A 197 -39.17 -37.87 -50.28
C VAL A 197 -40.08 -38.98 -49.73
N ASN A 198 -40.96 -38.68 -48.77
CA ASN A 198 -41.95 -39.65 -48.27
C ASN A 198 -43.05 -39.99 -49.30
N VAL A 199 -43.42 -39.07 -50.19
CA VAL A 199 -44.39 -39.37 -51.28
C VAL A 199 -43.76 -40.26 -52.37
N LEU A 200 -42.43 -40.19 -52.55
CA LEU A 200 -41.71 -41.05 -53.50
C LEU A 200 -41.35 -42.43 -52.91
N SER A 201 -41.32 -42.56 -51.58
CA SER A 201 -41.07 -43.80 -50.84
C SER A 201 -42.36 -44.24 -50.13
N GLY A 202 -43.30 -44.82 -50.87
CA GLY A 202 -44.64 -45.14 -50.39
C GLY A 202 -44.67 -46.00 -49.12
N SER A 203 -44.76 -45.36 -47.95
CA SER A 203 -44.95 -46.02 -46.67
C SER A 203 -46.15 -45.42 -45.94
N THR A 204 -47.06 -46.31 -45.56
CA THR A 204 -48.41 -46.06 -45.07
C THR A 204 -48.45 -45.96 -43.55
N SER A 205 -49.31 -45.05 -43.04
CA SER A 205 -49.97 -45.00 -41.72
C SER A 205 -49.13 -44.80 -40.43
N TYR A 206 -49.40 -43.74 -39.65
CA TYR A 206 -50.34 -43.72 -38.50
C TYR A 206 -50.37 -42.32 -37.81
N GLU A 207 -51.58 -41.85 -37.56
CA GLU A 207 -52.08 -40.86 -36.59
C GLU A 207 -51.12 -40.18 -35.57
N SER A 208 -51.14 -38.83 -35.48
CA SER A 208 -51.32 -38.11 -34.21
C SER A 208 -51.32 -36.56 -34.32
N MET A 209 -52.43 -36.01 -33.86
CA MET A 209 -52.56 -34.80 -33.03
C MET A 209 -52.05 -33.45 -33.58
N GLN A 210 -53.01 -32.77 -34.20
CA GLN A 210 -53.28 -31.35 -34.11
C GLN A 210 -52.82 -30.71 -32.77
N SER A 211 -51.89 -29.76 -32.85
CA SER A 211 -51.63 -28.80 -31.76
C SER A 211 -51.82 -27.39 -32.31
N GLN A 212 -52.95 -26.79 -31.95
CA GLN A 212 -53.18 -25.36 -32.06
C GLN A 212 -52.13 -24.64 -31.19
N PHE A 213 -51.13 -24.02 -31.79
CA PHE A 213 -50.34 -23.00 -31.11
C PHE A 213 -51.04 -21.66 -31.25
N ASP A 214 -51.86 -21.35 -30.25
CA ASP A 214 -52.50 -20.05 -30.08
C ASP A 214 -51.40 -18.96 -29.92
N SER A 215 -51.30 -18.06 -30.90
CA SER A 215 -50.36 -16.92 -30.89
C SER A 215 -50.84 -15.75 -30.02
N ARG A 216 -51.54 -16.04 -28.91
CA ARG A 216 -52.11 -15.02 -28.03
C ARG A 216 -51.56 -15.15 -26.62
N GLY A 217 -50.53 -14.36 -26.33
CA GLY A 217 -50.18 -13.97 -24.97
C GLY A 217 -48.78 -14.41 -24.54
N PHE A 218 -47.77 -13.59 -24.87
CA PHE A 218 -46.56 -13.54 -24.06
C PHE A 218 -46.06 -12.10 -23.91
N PHE A 219 -46.90 -11.27 -23.28
CA PHE A 219 -46.41 -10.15 -22.50
C PHE A 219 -46.61 -10.52 -21.02
N GLN A 220 -45.69 -11.32 -20.49
CA GLN A 220 -45.49 -11.37 -19.05
C GLN A 220 -44.34 -10.42 -18.72
N VAL A 221 -44.72 -9.20 -18.35
CA VAL A 221 -43.85 -8.29 -17.60
C VAL A 221 -43.61 -8.97 -16.26
N THR A 222 -42.55 -9.77 -16.17
CA THR A 222 -42.05 -10.27 -14.89
C THR A 222 -41.38 -9.09 -14.21
N GLY A 223 -42.03 -8.60 -13.15
CA GLY A 223 -41.63 -7.44 -12.39
C GLY A 223 -40.17 -7.49 -11.95
N LEU A 224 -39.49 -6.38 -12.18
CA LEU A 224 -38.24 -6.04 -11.50
C LEU A 224 -38.54 -5.97 -9.99
N GLN A 225 -38.24 -7.05 -9.28
CA GLN A 225 -38.07 -7.01 -7.84
C GLN A 225 -36.70 -6.37 -7.56
N PRO A 226 -36.60 -5.36 -6.67
CA PRO A 226 -35.30 -4.80 -6.29
C PRO A 226 -34.54 -5.85 -5.50
N ASN A 227 -33.34 -6.19 -5.96
CA ASN A 227 -32.45 -7.13 -5.30
C ASN A 227 -31.96 -6.50 -3.97
N ASN A 228 -32.68 -6.80 -2.90
CA ASN A 228 -32.36 -6.40 -1.53
C ASN A 228 -32.09 -7.67 -0.72
N ASN A 229 -30.83 -8.12 -0.70
CA ASN A 229 -30.28 -8.95 0.38
C ASN A 229 -28.76 -8.78 0.36
N GLN A 230 -28.21 -8.07 1.35
CA GLN A 230 -27.63 -8.67 2.55
C GLN A 230 -26.40 -9.53 2.26
N TYR A 231 -25.26 -8.87 2.13
CA TYR A 231 -24.00 -9.43 2.62
C TYR A 231 -23.78 -8.89 4.03
N ALA A 232 -24.18 -9.68 5.02
CA ALA A 232 -23.66 -9.57 6.38
C ALA A 232 -22.30 -10.28 6.40
N GLY A 233 -21.23 -9.50 6.32
CA GLY A 233 -19.88 -9.90 6.68
C GLY A 233 -19.39 -8.98 7.77
N GLN A 234 -19.44 -9.45 9.02
CA GLN A 234 -18.76 -8.84 10.15
C GLN A 234 -17.25 -8.85 9.87
N ASP A 235 -16.62 -7.68 9.85
CA ASP A 235 -15.22 -7.53 10.24
C ASP A 235 -15.07 -6.21 10.99
N HIS A 236 -15.23 -6.31 12.32
CA HIS A 236 -14.66 -5.37 13.26
C HIS A 236 -13.16 -5.63 13.31
N MET A 237 -12.34 -4.74 12.74
CA MET A 237 -10.96 -4.60 13.21
C MET A 237 -10.62 -3.12 13.39
N SER A 238 -10.61 -2.75 14.67
CA SER A 238 -10.14 -1.50 15.24
C SER A 238 -8.74 -1.15 14.78
N LEU A 239 -8.59 0.02 14.16
CA LEU A 239 -7.29 0.68 14.01
C LEU A 239 -6.93 1.36 15.34
N GLN A 240 -6.14 0.66 16.16
CA GLN A 240 -5.37 1.31 17.22
C GLN A 240 -4.19 2.06 16.57
N PHE A 241 -4.16 3.37 16.78
CA PHE A 241 -2.96 4.17 16.60
C PHE A 241 -1.97 3.88 17.74
N VAL A 242 -0.72 3.57 17.37
CA VAL A 242 0.49 3.76 18.17
C VAL A 242 1.36 4.76 17.42
#